data_AF-E4X703-F1
#
_entry.id   AF-E4X703-F1
#
_cell.length_a   1.000
_cell.length_b   1.000
_cell.length_c   1.000
_cell.angle_alpha   90.00
_cell.angle_beta   90.00
_cell.angle_gamma   90.00
#
_symmetry.space_group_name_H-M   'P 1'
#
loop_
_entity.id
_entity.type
_entity.pdbx_description
1 polymer ?
#
loop_
_entity_poly.entity_id
_entity_poly.type
_entity_poly.pdbx_seq_one_letter_code
_entity_poly.pdbx_strand_id
1 'polypeptide(L)'
;MSNDITQAFWYHGAISRATAESLLELDGDFILRASCNNGQEQYVISCKSQTNYLHIVLLYDQDQYMILEDFEKSASIQELITTYVNSRHPVSKLSMTILKRPISNLLNKQNRTPALAPNLKNCKPLDIDLIDQIISILSQHDPFKLARFLVKNELKVFSKFDAEIFIQFERSIYRRSDEIERCHGMQYLFEALLVLGTLSKSCLMLEQLVLCCYELIHTLKCDSAAVHILNALRSDTVTRHTKLWEVFKGEHIVTYLTYERLLLPMSETTDKRGMNHQNSGLSLFYLRDACQFLNEEMKLDDISCAKLANHILKAREFACNMQKQLAQASTAVKSTLPERESPALTEIFSTIYQKKMLLGLEASSFDGLSNKIQALAHY
;
A
#
# COMPACT_ATOMS: atom_id res chain seq x y z
N MET A 1 -24.33 -11.27 17.61
CA MET A 1 -23.13 -10.47 17.28
C MET A 1 -23.53 -9.01 17.46
N SER A 2 -22.70 -8.24 18.16
CA SER A 2 -23.03 -6.93 18.71
C SER A 2 -23.48 -5.91 17.65
N ASN A 3 -24.71 -5.39 17.77
CA ASN A 3 -25.25 -4.27 16.98
C ASN A 3 -24.63 -2.91 17.36
N ASP A 4 -23.46 -2.92 18.01
CA ASP A 4 -22.79 -1.73 18.49
C ASP A 4 -21.96 -1.12 17.37
N ILE A 5 -22.58 -0.24 16.59
CA ILE A 5 -21.95 0.51 15.50
C ILE A 5 -20.75 1.34 15.97
N THR A 6 -20.61 1.60 17.28
CA THR A 6 -19.47 2.37 17.81
C THR A 6 -18.14 1.63 17.67
N GLN A 7 -18.20 0.30 17.47
CA GLN A 7 -17.04 -0.56 17.24
C GLN A 7 -16.73 -0.72 15.74
N ALA A 8 -17.62 -0.27 14.85
CA ALA A 8 -17.39 -0.38 13.42
C ALA A 8 -16.24 0.55 13.00
N PHE A 9 -15.27 0.00 12.26
CA PHE A 9 -14.11 0.76 11.80
C PHE A 9 -14.50 1.88 10.82
N TRP A 10 -15.67 1.82 10.18
CA TRP A 10 -16.16 2.85 9.27
C TRP A 10 -17.07 3.90 9.91
N TYR A 11 -17.28 3.82 11.23
CA TYR A 11 -18.06 4.81 11.99
C TYR A 11 -17.15 5.84 12.65
N HIS A 12 -17.24 7.10 12.22
CA HIS A 12 -16.32 8.17 12.66
C HIS A 12 -16.85 9.00 13.83
N GLY A 13 -18.01 8.65 14.40
CA GLY A 13 -18.64 9.45 15.45
C GLY A 13 -19.13 10.81 14.94
N ALA A 14 -19.24 11.77 15.86
CA ALA A 14 -19.71 13.13 15.57
C ALA A 14 -18.60 13.97 14.90
N ILE A 15 -18.53 13.91 13.57
CA ILE A 15 -17.61 14.74 12.78
C ILE A 15 -18.38 15.68 11.83
N SER A 16 -17.77 16.83 11.53
CA SER A 16 -18.36 17.83 10.64
C SER A 16 -18.43 17.33 9.19
N ARG A 17 -19.29 17.97 8.37
CA ARG A 17 -19.37 17.70 6.93
C ARG A 17 -18.03 17.92 6.25
N ALA A 18 -17.35 19.04 6.51
CA ALA A 18 -16.04 19.35 5.95
C ALA A 18 -14.97 18.32 6.35
N THR A 19 -14.98 17.88 7.62
CA THR A 19 -14.07 16.81 8.09
C THR A 19 -14.37 15.50 7.36
N ALA A 20 -15.64 15.15 7.18
CA ALA A 20 -16.02 13.95 6.43
C ALA A 20 -15.54 14.02 4.98
N GLU A 21 -15.81 15.11 4.28
CA GLU A 21 -15.36 15.34 2.90
C GLU A 21 -13.83 15.25 2.79
N SER A 22 -13.09 15.72 3.80
CA SER A 22 -11.62 15.65 3.81
C SER A 22 -11.04 14.24 3.91
N LEU A 23 -11.84 13.27 4.37
CA LEU A 23 -11.42 11.86 4.50
C LEU A 23 -11.71 11.05 3.23
N LEU A 24 -12.53 11.58 2.32
CA LEU A 24 -13.07 10.87 1.18
C LEU A 24 -12.36 11.34 -0.10
N GLU A 25 -11.62 10.46 -0.75
CA GLU A 25 -10.68 10.87 -1.80
C GLU A 25 -11.09 10.33 -3.16
N LEU A 26 -11.40 9.04 -3.23
CA LEU A 26 -11.72 8.33 -4.44
C LEU A 26 -13.22 8.10 -4.57
N ASP A 27 -13.72 8.08 -5.81
CA ASP A 27 -15.13 7.80 -6.11
C ASP A 27 -15.61 6.47 -5.49
N GLY A 28 -16.63 6.55 -4.65
CA GLY A 28 -17.17 5.44 -3.86
C GLY A 28 -16.51 5.22 -2.50
N ASP A 29 -15.56 6.07 -2.08
CA ASP A 29 -15.15 6.13 -0.67
C ASP A 29 -16.33 6.56 0.18
N PHE A 30 -16.48 5.97 1.37
CA PHE A 30 -17.54 6.37 2.29
C PHE A 30 -17.17 6.19 3.76
N ILE A 31 -17.90 6.92 4.61
CA ILE A 31 -17.88 6.80 6.07
C ILE A 31 -19.29 6.96 6.62
N LEU A 32 -19.54 6.39 7.79
CA LEU A 32 -20.70 6.75 8.60
C LEU A 32 -20.27 7.77 9.65
N ARG A 33 -21.02 8.86 9.78
CA ARG A 33 -20.84 9.84 10.86
C ARG A 33 -22.15 10.10 11.59
N ALA A 34 -22.06 10.47 12.85
CA ALA A 34 -23.16 11.07 13.58
C ALA A 34 -23.25 12.56 13.25
N SER A 35 -24.47 13.06 13.18
CA SER A 35 -24.78 14.47 12.98
C SER A 35 -25.87 14.85 13.97
N CYS A 36 -25.62 15.86 14.79
CA CYS A 36 -26.65 16.39 15.68
C CYS A 36 -27.43 17.47 14.94
N ASN A 37 -28.72 17.25 14.75
CA ASN A 37 -29.64 18.28 14.25
C ASN A 37 -30.80 18.40 15.24
N ASN A 38 -31.04 19.61 15.75
CA ASN A 38 -32.10 19.89 16.75
C ASN A 38 -32.08 18.97 17.99
N GLY A 39 -30.90 18.52 18.43
CA GLY A 39 -30.75 17.68 19.63
C GLY A 39 -31.00 16.19 19.43
N GLN A 40 -31.38 15.75 18.22
CA GLN A 40 -31.45 14.34 17.86
C GLN A 40 -30.21 13.91 17.07
N GLU A 41 -29.64 12.77 17.44
CA GLU A 41 -28.52 12.16 16.72
C GLU A 41 -29.03 11.46 15.46
N GLN A 42 -28.51 11.88 14.31
CA GLN A 42 -28.81 11.29 13.01
C GLN A 42 -27.55 10.66 12.43
N TYR A 43 -27.69 9.48 11.85
CA TYR A 43 -26.59 8.82 11.15
C TYR A 43 -26.56 9.25 9.69
N VAL A 44 -25.37 9.59 9.19
CA VAL A 44 -25.19 10.11 7.84
C VAL A 44 -24.08 9.34 7.15
N ILE A 45 -24.40 8.71 6.01
CA ILE A 45 -23.40 8.17 5.10
C ILE A 45 -22.84 9.34 4.29
N SER A 46 -21.56 9.63 4.48
CA SER A 46 -20.85 10.61 3.65
C SER A 46 -19.99 9.86 2.65
N CYS A 47 -20.15 10.10 1.36
CA CYS A 47 -19.40 9.40 0.32
C CYS A 47 -18.91 10.32 -0.81
N LYS A 48 -17.80 9.94 -1.44
CA LYS A 48 -17.26 10.63 -2.62
C LYS A 48 -18.02 10.18 -3.87
N SER A 49 -18.50 11.14 -4.66
CA SER A 49 -19.20 10.94 -5.93
C SER A 49 -18.50 11.73 -7.01
N GLN A 50 -17.62 11.09 -7.78
CA GLN A 50 -16.80 11.73 -8.81
C GLN A 50 -16.06 12.97 -8.26
N THR A 51 -16.46 14.18 -8.64
CA THR A 51 -15.88 15.45 -8.15
C THR A 51 -16.56 15.99 -6.89
N ASN A 52 -17.76 15.50 -6.56
CA ASN A 52 -18.61 16.00 -5.46
C ASN A 52 -18.61 15.05 -4.25
N TYR A 53 -19.35 15.45 -3.21
CA TYR A 53 -19.60 14.65 -2.02
C TYR A 53 -21.10 14.55 -1.78
N LEU A 54 -21.55 13.35 -1.40
CA LEU A 54 -22.93 13.08 -1.02
C LEU A 54 -22.98 12.84 0.49
N HIS A 55 -24.03 13.37 1.12
CA HIS A 55 -24.29 13.17 2.55
C HIS A 55 -25.73 12.72 2.69
N ILE A 56 -25.90 11.42 2.88
CA ILE A 56 -27.17 10.73 2.87
C ILE A 56 -27.56 10.44 4.32
N VAL A 57 -28.62 11.07 4.78
CA VAL A 57 -29.15 10.84 6.13
C VAL A 57 -29.88 9.49 6.14
N LEU A 58 -29.52 8.63 7.09
CA LEU A 58 -30.25 7.40 7.36
C LEU A 58 -31.52 7.73 8.14
N LEU A 59 -32.65 7.24 7.65
CA LEU A 59 -33.90 7.30 8.38
C LEU A 59 -34.05 6.06 9.26
N TYR A 60 -34.72 6.25 10.39
CA TYR A 60 -35.16 5.17 11.26
C TYR A 60 -36.68 5.21 11.36
N ASP A 61 -37.34 4.19 10.83
CA ASP A 61 -38.80 4.04 10.85
C ASP A 61 -39.17 2.56 11.03
N GLN A 62 -40.21 2.28 11.82
CA GLN A 62 -40.71 0.91 12.09
C GLN A 62 -39.61 -0.10 12.47
N ASP A 63 -38.68 0.31 13.35
CA ASP A 63 -37.51 -0.48 13.78
C ASP A 63 -36.56 -0.91 12.66
N GLN A 64 -36.51 -0.13 11.57
CA GLN A 64 -35.64 -0.38 10.44
C GLN A 64 -34.92 0.89 9.99
N TYR A 65 -33.68 0.73 9.52
CA TYR A 65 -32.89 1.78 8.90
C TYR A 65 -33.05 1.75 7.37
N MET A 66 -33.15 2.92 6.75
CA MET A 66 -33.27 3.05 5.30
C MET A 66 -32.64 4.34 4.75
N ILE A 67 -32.34 4.33 3.44
CA ILE A 67 -31.92 5.51 2.68
C ILE A 67 -33.14 6.12 2.00
N LEU A 68 -33.35 7.43 2.15
CA LEU A 68 -34.51 8.16 1.60
C LEU A 68 -34.81 7.93 0.11
N GLU A 69 -33.77 7.81 -0.70
CA GLU A 69 -33.92 7.65 -2.16
C GLU A 69 -34.24 6.20 -2.58
N ASP A 70 -34.34 5.28 -1.62
CA ASP A 70 -34.46 3.85 -1.86
C ASP A 70 -35.46 3.15 -0.93
N PHE A 71 -35.93 1.98 -1.36
CA PHE A 71 -36.90 1.17 -0.61
C PHE A 71 -36.25 0.06 0.22
N GLU A 72 -34.92 -0.09 0.17
CA GLU A 72 -34.21 -1.06 0.99
C GLU A 72 -34.22 -0.65 2.46
N LYS A 73 -34.75 -1.55 3.29
CA LYS A 73 -34.83 -1.42 4.74
C LYS A 73 -34.03 -2.54 5.38
N SER A 74 -33.35 -2.26 6.48
CA SER A 74 -32.61 -3.28 7.24
C SER A 74 -32.78 -3.09 8.73
N ALA A 75 -32.66 -4.18 9.49
CA ALA A 75 -32.83 -4.15 10.95
C ALA A 75 -31.65 -3.44 11.66
N SER A 76 -30.51 -3.31 10.99
CA SER A 76 -29.34 -2.59 11.51
C SER A 76 -28.62 -1.78 10.43
N ILE A 77 -27.91 -0.73 10.84
CA ILE A 77 -27.07 0.08 9.94
C ILE A 77 -25.94 -0.77 9.34
N GLN A 78 -25.38 -1.70 10.12
CA GLN A 78 -24.35 -2.63 9.65
C GLN A 78 -24.85 -3.47 8.47
N GLU A 79 -26.04 -4.05 8.60
CA GLU A 79 -26.66 -4.84 7.55
C GLU A 79 -26.97 -3.99 6.32
N LEU A 80 -27.53 -2.79 6.52
CA LEU A 80 -27.81 -1.83 5.44
C LEU A 80 -26.55 -1.53 4.62
N ILE A 81 -25.47 -1.09 5.27
CA ILE A 81 -24.20 -0.77 4.60
C ILE A 81 -23.64 -2.01 3.90
N THR A 82 -23.70 -3.17 4.54
CA THR A 82 -23.22 -4.43 3.96
C THR A 82 -23.97 -4.78 2.69
N THR A 83 -25.30 -4.59 2.67
CA THR A 83 -26.13 -4.81 1.48
C THR A 83 -25.73 -3.89 0.35
N TYR A 84 -25.67 -2.56 0.56
CA TYR A 84 -25.30 -1.59 -0.48
C TYR A 84 -23.90 -1.84 -1.06
N VAL A 85 -22.92 -2.17 -0.20
CA VAL A 85 -21.54 -2.47 -0.63
C VAL A 85 -21.50 -3.75 -1.47
N ASN A 86 -22.22 -4.80 -1.05
CA ASN A 86 -22.21 -6.09 -1.72
C ASN A 86 -23.01 -6.10 -3.02
N SER A 87 -24.21 -5.51 -3.02
CA SER A 87 -25.09 -5.43 -4.18
C SER A 87 -24.59 -4.42 -5.22
N ARG A 88 -23.68 -3.51 -4.81
CA ARG A 88 -23.26 -2.33 -5.60
C ARG A 88 -24.46 -1.49 -6.03
N HIS A 89 -25.48 -1.47 -5.19
CA HIS A 89 -26.68 -0.70 -5.46
C HIS A 89 -26.39 0.80 -5.25
N PRO A 90 -26.94 1.71 -6.10
CA PRO A 90 -26.65 3.13 -5.97
C PRO A 90 -27.32 3.72 -4.74
N VAL A 91 -26.54 4.47 -3.94
CA VAL A 91 -27.07 5.19 -2.78
C VAL A 91 -27.82 6.48 -3.15
N SER A 92 -27.74 6.88 -4.42
CA SER A 92 -28.55 7.97 -4.97
C SER A 92 -28.85 7.71 -6.44
N LYS A 93 -30.11 7.92 -6.84
CA LYS A 93 -30.59 7.69 -8.22
C LYS A 93 -30.04 8.69 -9.21
N LEU A 94 -29.77 9.92 -8.77
CA LEU A 94 -29.31 11.00 -9.64
C LEU A 94 -27.81 10.89 -9.95
N SER A 95 -27.00 10.60 -8.93
CA SER A 95 -25.55 10.48 -9.10
C SER A 95 -25.09 9.09 -9.52
N MET A 96 -25.93 8.07 -9.32
CA MET A 96 -25.60 6.65 -9.49
C MET A 96 -24.36 6.21 -8.68
N THR A 97 -24.04 6.92 -7.60
CA THR A 97 -22.89 6.62 -6.75
C THR A 97 -23.11 5.33 -5.98
N ILE A 98 -22.10 4.48 -5.95
CA ILE A 98 -22.10 3.22 -5.21
C ILE A 98 -21.04 3.27 -4.11
N LEU A 99 -21.33 2.63 -2.97
CA LEU A 99 -20.37 2.49 -1.89
C LEU A 99 -19.36 1.40 -2.25
N LYS A 100 -18.06 1.73 -2.23
CA LYS A 100 -16.97 0.81 -2.60
C LYS A 100 -16.02 0.57 -1.44
N ARG A 101 -15.50 1.65 -0.86
CA ARG A 101 -14.39 1.59 0.11
C ARG A 101 -14.77 2.30 1.40
N PRO A 102 -14.96 1.57 2.51
CA PRO A 102 -15.11 2.20 3.81
C PRO A 102 -13.77 2.82 4.24
N ILE A 103 -13.78 4.08 4.67
CA ILE A 103 -12.59 4.71 5.27
C ILE A 103 -12.56 4.38 6.77
N SER A 104 -11.37 4.06 7.28
CA SER A 104 -11.18 3.64 8.66
C SER A 104 -11.10 4.81 9.66
N ASN A 105 -11.80 4.67 10.79
CA ASN A 105 -11.82 5.56 11.95
C ASN A 105 -10.61 5.36 12.87
N LEU A 106 -9.76 4.36 12.60
CA LEU A 106 -8.54 4.09 13.35
C LEU A 106 -7.58 5.30 13.32
N LEU A 107 -7.68 6.14 12.28
CA LEU A 107 -6.93 7.39 12.14
C LEU A 107 -7.52 8.54 12.97
N ASN A 108 -8.83 8.57 13.22
CA ASN A 108 -9.52 9.70 13.89
C ASN A 108 -9.46 9.66 15.42
N LYS A 109 -9.16 8.51 16.03
CA LYS A 109 -9.03 8.40 17.50
C LYS A 109 -7.75 9.02 18.06
N GLN A 110 -6.89 9.60 17.22
CA GLN A 110 -5.56 10.06 17.61
C GLN A 110 -5.26 11.46 17.08
N ASN A 111 -5.55 12.46 17.91
CA ASN A 111 -4.77 13.70 17.97
C ASN A 111 -3.33 13.38 18.42
N ARG A 112 -2.60 12.58 17.65
CA ARG A 112 -1.19 12.31 17.92
C ARG A 112 -0.34 13.27 17.11
N THR A 113 0.65 13.83 17.78
CA THR A 113 1.89 14.30 17.16
C THR A 113 2.29 13.31 16.05
N PRO A 114 2.75 13.77 14.88
CA PRO A 114 3.14 12.87 13.81
C PRO A 114 4.13 11.84 14.34
N ALA A 115 3.82 10.55 14.15
CA ALA A 115 4.69 9.48 14.60
C ALA A 115 6.08 9.70 14.00
N LEU A 116 7.11 9.59 14.85
CA LEU A 116 8.51 9.60 14.42
C LEU A 116 8.94 8.15 14.20
N ALA A 117 9.90 7.94 13.31
CA ALA A 117 10.46 6.60 13.17
C ALA A 117 11.16 6.21 14.47
N PRO A 118 11.15 4.92 14.84
CA PRO A 118 11.89 4.44 15.99
C PRO A 118 13.38 4.78 15.88
N ASN A 119 13.97 5.23 16.98
CA ASN A 119 15.34 5.71 17.02
C ASN A 119 16.35 4.55 16.95
N LEU A 120 17.31 4.64 16.04
CA LEU A 120 18.31 3.61 15.80
C LEU A 120 19.59 3.73 16.65
N LYS A 121 19.75 4.77 17.49
CA LYS A 121 21.03 5.11 18.17
C LYS A 121 21.68 3.97 18.96
N ASN A 122 20.90 3.00 19.45
CA ASN A 122 21.38 1.85 20.21
C ASN A 122 20.83 0.50 19.69
N CYS A 123 20.25 0.48 18.48
CA CYS A 123 19.62 -0.73 17.96
C CYS A 123 20.66 -1.73 17.46
N LYS A 124 20.48 -2.99 17.84
CA LYS A 124 21.23 -4.11 17.25
C LYS A 124 20.75 -4.34 15.81
N PRO A 125 21.58 -4.93 14.93
CA PRO A 125 21.08 -5.40 13.63
C PRO A 125 19.86 -6.31 13.83
N LEU A 126 18.79 -6.09 13.06
CA LEU A 126 17.57 -6.91 13.11
C LEU A 126 16.93 -7.01 14.50
N ASP A 127 16.96 -5.90 15.26
CA ASP A 127 16.35 -5.81 16.59
C ASP A 127 14.83 -6.06 16.54
N ILE A 128 14.35 -7.06 17.28
CA ILE A 128 12.94 -7.49 17.28
C ILE A 128 12.03 -6.40 17.85
N ASP A 129 12.45 -5.70 18.92
CA ASP A 129 11.63 -4.65 19.55
C ASP A 129 11.47 -3.46 18.62
N LEU A 130 12.52 -3.15 17.84
CA LEU A 130 12.48 -2.15 16.78
C LEU A 130 11.51 -2.55 15.66
N ILE A 131 11.60 -3.78 15.17
CA ILE A 131 10.72 -4.33 14.13
C ILE A 131 9.27 -4.27 14.57
N ASP A 132 8.98 -4.67 15.79
CA ASP A 132 7.65 -4.63 16.39
C ASP A 132 7.09 -3.20 16.52
N GLN A 133 7.94 -2.20 16.77
CA GLN A 133 7.56 -0.79 16.76
C GLN A 133 7.25 -0.30 15.34
N ILE A 134 8.06 -0.70 14.35
CA ILE A 134 7.82 -0.37 12.93
C ILE A 134 6.49 -0.97 12.47
N ILE A 135 6.22 -2.25 12.76
CA ILE A 135 4.93 -2.89 12.45
C ILE A 135 3.79 -2.09 13.08
N SER A 136 3.92 -1.73 14.36
CA SER A 136 2.89 -0.97 15.06
C SER A 136 2.58 0.38 14.41
N ILE A 137 3.60 1.04 13.82
CA ILE A 137 3.42 2.29 13.06
C ILE A 137 2.75 2.00 11.71
N LEU A 138 3.26 1.05 10.93
CA LEU A 138 2.77 0.76 9.59
C LEU A 138 1.34 0.22 9.58
N SER A 139 0.97 -0.61 10.55
CA SER A 139 -0.39 -1.16 10.71
C SER A 139 -1.41 -0.12 11.20
N GLN A 140 -0.99 1.05 11.68
CA GLN A 140 -1.92 2.15 12.02
C GLN A 140 -2.35 2.95 10.79
N HIS A 141 -1.64 2.82 9.67
CA HIS A 141 -1.98 3.52 8.44
C HIS A 141 -3.09 2.79 7.68
N ASP A 142 -3.93 3.55 6.99
CA ASP A 142 -4.86 2.99 6.02
C ASP A 142 -4.08 2.37 4.83
N PRO A 143 -4.44 1.16 4.33
CA PRO A 143 -3.71 0.50 3.26
C PRO A 143 -3.59 1.34 1.98
N PHE A 144 -4.64 2.08 1.62
CA PHE A 144 -4.63 2.94 0.45
C PHE A 144 -3.72 4.16 0.65
N LYS A 145 -3.72 4.77 1.84
CA LYS A 145 -2.78 5.85 2.17
C LYS A 145 -1.33 5.39 2.19
N LEU A 146 -1.06 4.18 2.69
CA LEU A 146 0.28 3.57 2.64
C LEU A 146 0.70 3.29 1.20
N ALA A 147 -0.18 2.71 0.38
CA ALA A 147 0.05 2.48 -1.03
C ALA A 147 0.38 3.80 -1.76
N ARG A 148 -0.42 4.84 -1.50
CA ARG A 148 -0.23 6.18 -2.06
C ARG A 148 1.10 6.80 -1.64
N PHE A 149 1.49 6.62 -0.37
CA PHE A 149 2.81 7.04 0.11
C PHE A 149 3.95 6.33 -0.65
N LEU A 150 3.86 5.02 -0.85
CA LEU A 150 4.85 4.26 -1.61
C LEU A 150 4.96 4.75 -3.06
N VAL A 151 3.85 5.07 -3.72
CA VAL A 151 3.89 5.67 -5.07
C VAL A 151 4.57 7.04 -5.05
N LYS A 152 4.28 7.91 -4.08
CA LYS A 152 4.98 9.20 -3.94
C LYS A 152 6.49 9.00 -3.74
N ASN A 153 6.89 8.00 -2.97
CA ASN A 153 8.31 7.67 -2.75
C ASN A 153 8.98 7.21 -4.06
N GLU A 154 8.33 6.32 -4.82
CA GLU A 154 8.82 5.91 -6.15
C GLU A 154 8.96 7.10 -7.10
N LEU A 155 7.99 8.01 -7.14
CA LEU A 155 8.06 9.23 -7.97
C LEU A 155 9.24 10.12 -7.59
N LYS A 156 9.51 10.28 -6.29
CA LYS A 156 10.64 11.06 -5.79
C LYS A 156 11.97 10.43 -6.18
N VAL A 157 12.08 9.10 -6.19
CA VAL A 157 13.27 8.39 -6.66
C VAL A 157 13.44 8.57 -8.16
N PHE A 158 12.41 8.22 -8.95
CA PHE A 158 12.47 8.28 -10.41
C PHE A 158 12.61 9.69 -10.97
N SER A 159 12.16 10.74 -10.26
CA SER A 159 12.41 12.13 -10.66
C SER A 159 13.89 12.50 -10.72
N LYS A 160 14.77 11.72 -10.06
CA LYS A 160 16.22 11.88 -10.10
C LYS A 160 16.87 11.06 -11.22
N PHE A 161 16.10 10.23 -11.93
CA PHE A 161 16.60 9.42 -13.04
C PHE A 161 16.41 10.16 -14.36
N ASP A 162 17.29 9.83 -15.29
CA ASP A 162 17.28 10.27 -16.67
C ASP A 162 17.62 9.06 -17.55
N ALA A 163 17.58 9.24 -18.87
CA ALA A 163 17.91 8.16 -19.80
C ALA A 163 19.36 7.66 -19.67
N GLU A 164 20.27 8.41 -19.01
CA GLU A 164 21.67 8.03 -18.87
C GLU A 164 21.87 6.85 -17.92
N ILE A 165 20.89 6.53 -17.06
CA ILE A 165 20.97 5.35 -16.17
C ILE A 165 21.13 4.04 -16.95
N PHE A 166 20.67 3.99 -18.21
CA PHE A 166 20.78 2.83 -19.10
C PHE A 166 22.03 2.84 -19.99
N ILE A 167 22.86 3.88 -19.89
CA ILE A 167 24.12 4.00 -20.64
C ILE A 167 25.26 3.50 -19.75
N GLN A 168 26.25 2.81 -20.35
CA GLN A 168 27.42 2.28 -19.63
C GLN A 168 28.49 3.37 -19.40
N PHE A 169 28.15 4.41 -18.64
CA PHE A 169 29.13 5.34 -18.05
C PHE A 169 29.42 4.95 -16.60
N GLU A 170 30.63 5.24 -16.09
CA GLU A 170 31.00 4.98 -14.68
C GLU A 170 29.97 5.56 -13.70
N ARG A 171 29.54 6.81 -13.92
CA ARG A 171 28.52 7.47 -13.10
C ARG A 171 27.17 6.72 -13.10
N SER A 172 26.83 6.08 -14.22
CA SER A 172 25.59 5.31 -14.35
C SER A 172 25.68 3.96 -13.63
N ILE A 173 26.87 3.37 -13.48
CA ILE A 173 27.08 2.15 -12.68
C ILE A 173 26.68 2.40 -11.23
N TYR A 174 27.20 3.47 -10.60
CA TYR A 174 26.87 3.81 -9.22
C TYR A 174 25.37 4.09 -9.02
N ARG A 175 24.73 4.83 -9.94
CA ARG A 175 23.27 5.08 -9.88
C ARG A 175 22.46 3.79 -9.98
N ARG A 176 22.89 2.84 -10.80
CA ARG A 176 22.26 1.52 -10.89
C ARG A 176 22.46 0.71 -9.61
N SER A 177 23.66 0.72 -9.03
CA SER A 177 23.94 0.05 -7.75
C SER A 177 23.09 0.64 -6.61
N ASP A 178 22.95 1.96 -6.54
CA ASP A 178 22.06 2.63 -5.57
C ASP A 178 20.60 2.18 -5.71
N GLU A 179 20.11 2.04 -6.94
CA GLU A 179 18.74 1.58 -7.20
C GLU A 179 18.53 0.11 -6.88
N ILE A 180 19.50 -0.76 -7.21
CA ILE A 180 19.50 -2.17 -6.84
C ILE A 180 19.46 -2.30 -5.31
N GLU A 181 20.27 -1.52 -4.61
CA GLU A 181 20.34 -1.54 -3.17
C GLU A 181 19.06 -1.03 -2.51
N ARG A 182 18.45 0.02 -3.05
CA ARG A 182 17.13 0.50 -2.61
C ARG A 182 16.07 -0.58 -2.77
N CYS A 183 16.02 -1.24 -3.92
CA CYS A 183 15.07 -2.33 -4.18
C CYS A 183 15.25 -3.49 -3.18
N HIS A 184 16.50 -3.88 -2.91
CA HIS A 184 16.80 -4.87 -1.88
C HIS A 184 16.41 -4.40 -0.48
N GLY A 185 16.72 -3.16 -0.11
CA GLY A 185 16.35 -2.59 1.19
C GLY A 185 14.84 -2.63 1.45
N MET A 186 14.03 -2.30 0.43
CA MET A 186 12.57 -2.38 0.50
C MET A 186 12.09 -3.84 0.68
N GLN A 187 12.62 -4.76 -0.14
CA GLN A 187 12.25 -6.17 -0.06
C GLN A 187 12.61 -6.76 1.32
N TYR A 188 13.85 -6.59 1.78
CA TYR A 188 14.32 -7.13 3.05
C TYR A 188 13.65 -6.47 4.27
N LEU A 189 13.26 -5.19 4.17
CA LEU A 189 12.42 -4.56 5.19
C LEU A 189 11.10 -5.33 5.34
N PHE A 190 10.38 -5.56 4.24
CA PHE A 190 9.10 -6.28 4.30
C PHE A 190 9.25 -7.72 4.78
N GLU A 191 10.29 -8.43 4.33
CA GLU A 191 10.59 -9.78 4.83
C GLU A 191 10.87 -9.78 6.34
N ALA A 192 11.69 -8.85 6.83
CA ALA A 192 12.00 -8.73 8.25
C ALA A 192 10.74 -8.47 9.10
N LEU A 193 9.84 -7.59 8.64
CA LEU A 193 8.58 -7.29 9.33
C LEU A 193 7.65 -8.52 9.42
N LEU A 194 7.69 -9.41 8.43
CA LEU A 194 6.87 -10.61 8.40
C LEU A 194 7.46 -11.78 9.19
N VAL A 195 8.79 -11.90 9.24
CA VAL A 195 9.47 -13.08 9.80
C VAL A 195 9.96 -12.87 11.23
N LEU A 196 10.40 -11.65 11.57
CA LEU A 196 11.06 -11.38 12.87
C LEU A 196 10.14 -10.75 13.91
N GLY A 197 8.99 -10.19 13.49
CA GLY A 197 8.02 -9.62 14.40
C GLY A 197 7.33 -10.69 15.26
N THR A 198 6.66 -10.25 16.33
CA THR A 198 5.78 -11.13 17.10
C THR A 198 4.65 -11.65 16.23
N LEU A 199 4.28 -12.93 16.36
CA LEU A 199 3.32 -13.60 15.45
C LEU A 199 2.02 -12.81 15.22
N SER A 200 1.45 -12.24 16.28
CA SER A 200 0.25 -11.39 16.18
C SER A 200 0.49 -10.14 15.35
N LYS A 201 1.62 -9.44 15.57
CA LYS A 201 1.97 -8.23 14.80
C LYS A 201 2.34 -8.57 13.36
N SER A 202 3.10 -9.65 13.13
CA SER A 202 3.44 -10.10 11.78
C SER A 202 2.20 -10.51 10.99
N CYS A 203 1.17 -11.08 11.64
CA CYS A 203 -0.14 -11.35 11.01
C CYS A 203 -0.85 -10.05 10.57
N LEU A 204 -0.91 -9.04 11.45
CA LEU A 204 -1.44 -7.72 11.12
C LEU A 204 -0.64 -7.03 10.00
N MET A 205 0.69 -7.19 10.01
CA MET A 205 1.55 -6.67 8.95
C MET A 205 1.30 -7.38 7.63
N LEU A 206 1.10 -8.70 7.64
CA LEU A 206 0.78 -9.49 6.46
C LEU A 206 -0.55 -9.05 5.83
N GLU A 207 -1.58 -8.85 6.65
CA GLU A 207 -2.85 -8.26 6.20
C GLU A 207 -2.62 -6.90 5.54
N GLN A 208 -1.91 -6.01 6.23
CA GLN A 208 -1.62 -4.65 5.77
C GLN A 208 -0.87 -4.65 4.42
N LEU A 209 0.13 -5.52 4.26
CA LEU A 209 0.91 -5.62 3.03
C LEU A 209 0.08 -6.18 1.87
N VAL A 210 -0.76 -7.19 2.11
CA VAL A 210 -1.64 -7.75 1.07
C VAL A 210 -2.64 -6.70 0.58
N LEU A 211 -3.30 -5.99 1.49
CA LEU A 211 -4.25 -4.93 1.14
C LEU A 211 -3.56 -3.75 0.45
N CYS A 212 -2.40 -3.33 0.95
CA CYS A 212 -1.59 -2.28 0.32
C CYS A 212 -1.16 -2.69 -1.11
N CYS A 213 -0.71 -3.93 -1.30
CA CYS A 213 -0.33 -4.46 -2.61
C CYS A 213 -1.53 -4.49 -3.57
N TYR A 214 -2.71 -4.89 -3.08
CA TYR A 214 -3.94 -4.85 -3.86
C TYR A 214 -4.27 -3.43 -4.33
N GLU A 215 -4.20 -2.44 -3.44
CA GLU A 215 -4.43 -1.02 -3.79
C GLU A 215 -3.40 -0.50 -4.80
N LEU A 216 -2.13 -0.88 -4.66
CA LEU A 216 -1.07 -0.51 -5.61
C LEU A 216 -1.38 -1.04 -7.02
N ILE A 217 -1.84 -2.27 -7.15
CA ILE A 217 -2.08 -2.93 -8.44
C ILE A 217 -3.42 -2.50 -9.06
N HIS A 218 -4.51 -2.57 -8.29
CA HIS A 218 -5.85 -2.43 -8.83
C HIS A 218 -6.36 -1.00 -8.83
N THR A 219 -5.95 -0.19 -7.85
CA THR A 219 -6.44 1.19 -7.71
C THR A 219 -5.46 2.19 -8.29
N LEU A 220 -4.20 2.16 -7.81
CA LEU A 220 -3.16 3.11 -8.22
C LEU A 220 -2.45 2.67 -9.51
N LYS A 221 -2.56 1.39 -9.89
CA LYS A 221 -1.93 0.79 -11.07
C LYS A 221 -0.41 1.06 -11.14
N CYS A 222 0.27 0.99 -10.00
CA CYS A 222 1.71 1.21 -9.86
C CYS A 222 2.45 -0.11 -9.58
N ASP A 223 2.90 -0.76 -10.65
CA ASP A 223 3.59 -2.05 -10.56
C ASP A 223 4.95 -1.95 -9.85
N SER A 224 5.71 -0.87 -10.09
CA SER A 224 7.04 -0.66 -9.46
C SER A 224 6.99 -0.74 -7.93
N ALA A 225 6.02 -0.05 -7.31
CA ALA A 225 5.85 -0.09 -5.85
C ALA A 225 5.34 -1.46 -5.37
N ALA A 226 4.42 -2.08 -6.13
CA ALA A 226 3.82 -3.36 -5.77
C ALA A 226 4.84 -4.51 -5.76
N VAL A 227 5.80 -4.49 -6.69
CA VAL A 227 6.82 -5.52 -6.84
C VAL A 227 7.65 -5.72 -5.56
N HIS A 228 7.97 -4.65 -4.82
CA HIS A 228 8.74 -4.79 -3.57
C HIS A 228 7.99 -5.64 -2.53
N ILE A 229 6.68 -5.43 -2.38
CA ILE A 229 5.83 -6.21 -1.48
C ILE A 229 5.65 -7.64 -2.01
N LEU A 230 5.40 -7.79 -3.31
CA LEU A 230 5.22 -9.10 -3.93
C LEU A 230 6.46 -9.98 -3.81
N ASN A 231 7.66 -9.41 -4.00
CA ASN A 231 8.91 -10.14 -3.85
C ASN A 231 9.09 -10.64 -2.41
N ALA A 232 8.78 -9.79 -1.42
CA ALA A 232 8.83 -10.20 -0.01
C ALA A 232 7.81 -11.32 0.29
N LEU A 233 6.56 -11.19 -0.17
CA LEU A 233 5.51 -12.20 0.03
C LEU A 233 5.81 -13.54 -0.67
N ARG A 234 6.65 -13.52 -1.70
CA ARG A 234 7.06 -14.71 -2.48
C ARG A 234 8.41 -15.27 -2.07
N SER A 235 9.12 -14.59 -1.16
CA SER A 235 10.40 -15.06 -0.67
C SER A 235 10.26 -16.45 -0.03
N ASP A 236 11.29 -17.28 -0.18
CA ASP A 236 11.36 -18.59 0.45
C ASP A 236 11.21 -18.50 1.98
N THR A 237 11.71 -17.43 2.58
CA THR A 237 11.65 -17.18 4.02
C THR A 237 10.21 -16.98 4.50
N VAL A 238 9.43 -16.14 3.81
CA VAL A 238 8.02 -15.87 4.16
C VAL A 238 7.13 -17.04 3.80
N THR A 239 7.28 -17.64 2.61
CA THR A 239 6.42 -18.75 2.16
C THR A 239 6.58 -20.01 3.01
N ARG A 240 7.78 -20.28 3.55
CA ARG A 240 8.03 -21.42 4.46
C ARG A 240 7.63 -21.15 5.91
N HIS A 241 7.21 -19.93 6.27
CA HIS A 241 6.78 -19.59 7.62
C HIS A 241 5.36 -20.14 7.92
N THR A 242 5.23 -21.46 8.05
CA THR A 242 3.93 -22.17 8.16
C THR A 242 2.99 -21.60 9.23
N LYS A 243 3.51 -21.35 10.43
CA LYS A 243 2.72 -20.84 11.57
C LYS A 243 2.08 -19.46 11.29
N LEU A 244 2.75 -18.61 10.52
CA LEU A 244 2.23 -17.29 10.15
C LEU A 244 1.03 -17.44 9.21
N TRP A 245 1.19 -18.28 8.18
CA TRP A 245 0.13 -18.53 7.20
C TRP A 245 -1.07 -19.28 7.80
N GLU A 246 -0.84 -20.19 8.74
CA GLU A 246 -1.92 -20.89 9.45
C GLU A 246 -2.78 -19.91 10.26
N VAL A 247 -2.14 -19.05 11.06
CA VAL A 247 -2.85 -18.01 11.84
C VAL A 247 -3.53 -17.01 10.90
N PHE A 248 -2.84 -16.55 9.87
CA PHE A 248 -3.38 -15.60 8.90
C PHE A 248 -4.61 -16.14 8.17
N LYS A 249 -4.59 -17.42 7.77
CA LYS A 249 -5.74 -18.08 7.14
C LYS A 249 -6.92 -18.22 8.11
N GLY A 250 -6.64 -18.44 9.39
CA GLY A 250 -7.66 -18.53 10.44
C GLY A 250 -8.30 -17.18 10.78
N GLU A 251 -7.49 -16.14 10.96
CA GLU A 251 -7.94 -14.82 11.45
C GLU A 251 -8.37 -13.87 10.31
N HIS A 252 -7.75 -13.98 9.13
CA HIS A 252 -7.91 -13.03 8.01
C HIS A 252 -8.22 -13.73 6.68
N ILE A 253 -9.17 -14.67 6.69
CA ILE A 253 -9.49 -15.52 5.53
C ILE A 253 -9.81 -14.74 4.24
N VAL A 254 -10.51 -13.60 4.35
CA VAL A 254 -10.85 -12.77 3.17
C VAL A 254 -9.60 -12.19 2.53
N THR A 255 -8.69 -11.66 3.34
CA THR A 255 -7.42 -11.10 2.88
C THR A 255 -6.49 -12.19 2.33
N TYR A 256 -6.50 -13.38 2.95
CA TYR A 256 -5.80 -14.55 2.41
C TYR A 256 -6.31 -14.94 1.00
N LEU A 257 -7.63 -14.99 0.80
CA LEU A 257 -8.21 -15.28 -0.52
C LEU A 257 -7.86 -14.19 -1.55
N THR A 258 -7.78 -12.93 -1.15
CA THR A 258 -7.27 -11.83 -1.99
C THR A 258 -5.84 -12.11 -2.43
N TYR A 259 -4.95 -12.49 -1.51
CA TYR A 259 -3.58 -12.87 -1.84
C TYR A 259 -3.55 -14.06 -2.82
N GLU A 260 -4.22 -15.16 -2.49
CA GLU A 260 -4.16 -16.42 -3.24
C GLU A 260 -4.79 -16.30 -4.63
N ARG A 261 -5.94 -15.63 -4.75
CA ARG A 261 -6.72 -15.59 -6.00
C ARG A 261 -6.45 -14.38 -6.87
N LEU A 262 -6.04 -13.27 -6.27
CA LEU A 262 -5.87 -12.00 -7.00
C LEU A 262 -4.41 -11.62 -7.14
N LEU A 263 -3.55 -11.85 -6.14
CA LEU A 263 -2.15 -11.41 -6.19
C LEU A 263 -1.18 -12.49 -6.70
N LEU A 264 -1.37 -13.75 -6.31
CA LEU A 264 -0.51 -14.87 -6.71
C LEU A 264 -0.56 -15.16 -8.23
N PRO A 265 -1.72 -15.18 -8.90
CA PRO A 265 -1.77 -15.42 -10.35
C PRO A 265 -1.18 -14.26 -11.17
N MET A 266 -1.06 -13.09 -10.56
CA MET A 266 -0.52 -11.90 -11.21
C MET A 266 1.01 -11.97 -11.40
N SER A 267 1.72 -12.81 -10.62
CA SER A 267 3.16 -13.09 -10.80
C SER A 267 3.49 -13.58 -12.20
N GLU A 268 2.66 -14.49 -12.71
CA GLU A 268 2.90 -15.21 -13.96
C GLU A 268 2.50 -14.36 -15.17
N THR A 269 1.65 -13.35 -14.94
CA THR A 269 1.12 -12.47 -15.97
C THR A 269 1.82 -11.12 -16.03
N THR A 270 2.62 -10.69 -15.05
CA THR A 270 3.53 -9.53 -15.20
C THR A 270 4.56 -9.75 -16.32
N ASP A 271 4.95 -11.01 -16.57
CA ASP A 271 5.77 -11.41 -17.72
C ASP A 271 5.02 -11.23 -19.07
N LYS A 272 3.68 -11.38 -19.09
CA LYS A 272 2.82 -11.33 -20.30
C LYS A 272 2.04 -10.03 -20.52
N ARG A 273 1.74 -9.26 -19.48
CA ARG A 273 1.02 -7.97 -19.52
C ARG A 273 1.83 -6.86 -20.19
N GLY A 274 3.14 -7.06 -20.33
CA GLY A 274 4.02 -6.20 -21.11
C GLY A 274 3.66 -6.06 -22.59
N MET A 275 2.85 -6.98 -23.13
CA MET A 275 2.46 -6.94 -24.56
C MET A 275 1.17 -6.15 -24.83
N ASN A 276 0.34 -5.84 -23.82
CA ASN A 276 -1.04 -5.38 -24.06
C ASN A 276 -1.51 -4.13 -23.27
N HIS A 277 -0.62 -3.36 -22.63
CA HIS A 277 -1.03 -2.09 -22.01
C HIS A 277 -0.69 -0.87 -22.87
N GLN A 278 -1.46 -0.69 -23.94
CA GLN A 278 -1.68 0.63 -24.53
C GLN A 278 -2.75 1.47 -23.80
N ASN A 279 -3.37 1.01 -22.69
CA ASN A 279 -4.48 1.75 -22.09
C ASN A 279 -4.42 1.84 -20.55
N SER A 280 -4.22 3.08 -20.07
CA SER A 280 -4.78 3.69 -18.84
C SER A 280 -4.29 3.31 -17.42
N GLY A 281 -2.98 3.14 -17.19
CA GLY A 281 -2.42 3.00 -15.83
C GLY A 281 -1.05 3.68 -15.63
N LEU A 282 -0.66 3.90 -14.37
CA LEU A 282 0.65 4.46 -13.96
C LEU A 282 1.77 3.44 -14.20
N SER A 283 2.19 3.28 -15.45
CA SER A 283 3.21 2.29 -15.82
C SER A 283 4.62 2.75 -15.40
N LEU A 284 4.87 2.81 -14.08
CA LEU A 284 6.22 2.87 -13.52
C LEU A 284 6.82 1.47 -13.56
N PHE A 285 7.97 1.34 -14.24
CA PHE A 285 8.62 0.07 -14.50
C PHE A 285 9.67 -0.25 -13.42
N TYR A 286 9.72 -1.51 -12.99
CA TYR A 286 10.68 -1.99 -12.00
C TYR A 286 12.08 -2.14 -12.62
N LEU A 287 13.05 -1.35 -12.16
CA LEU A 287 14.36 -1.24 -12.83
C LEU A 287 15.42 -2.24 -12.37
N ARG A 288 15.25 -2.90 -11.22
CA ARG A 288 16.32 -3.71 -10.59
C ARG A 288 16.95 -4.71 -11.56
N ASP A 289 16.14 -5.51 -12.23
CA ASP A 289 16.65 -6.61 -13.07
C ASP A 289 17.45 -6.08 -14.26
N ALA A 290 16.99 -4.98 -14.87
CA ALA A 290 17.74 -4.30 -15.93
C ALA A 290 19.03 -3.67 -15.38
N CYS A 291 18.99 -3.11 -14.18
CA CYS A 291 20.17 -2.54 -13.53
C CYS A 291 21.21 -3.61 -13.18
N GLN A 292 20.79 -4.74 -12.61
CA GLN A 292 21.67 -5.88 -12.28
C GLN A 292 22.31 -6.45 -13.53
N PHE A 293 21.56 -6.59 -14.61
CA PHE A 293 22.11 -7.05 -15.87
C PHE A 293 23.16 -6.06 -16.43
N LEU A 294 22.84 -4.76 -16.46
CA LEU A 294 23.76 -3.74 -16.98
C LEU A 294 25.01 -3.53 -16.12
N ASN A 295 24.95 -3.90 -14.84
CA ASN A 295 26.09 -3.92 -13.92
C ASN A 295 26.83 -5.26 -13.89
N GLU A 296 26.42 -6.25 -14.67
CA GLU A 296 27.00 -7.60 -14.67
C GLU A 296 26.88 -8.32 -13.30
N GLU A 297 25.90 -7.91 -12.48
CA GLU A 297 25.60 -8.48 -11.16
C GLU A 297 24.56 -9.63 -11.24
N MET A 298 23.94 -9.83 -12.40
CA MET A 298 22.94 -10.87 -12.62
C MET A 298 23.57 -12.21 -13.01
N LYS A 299 23.21 -13.28 -12.31
CA LYS A 299 23.54 -14.65 -12.74
C LYS A 299 22.71 -15.01 -13.96
N LEU A 300 23.38 -15.35 -15.07
CA LEU A 300 22.75 -15.62 -16.36
C LEU A 300 21.93 -16.93 -16.37
N ASP A 301 22.17 -17.83 -15.42
CA ASP A 301 21.45 -19.11 -15.29
C ASP A 301 20.00 -18.92 -14.80
N ASP A 302 19.69 -17.75 -14.22
CA ASP A 302 18.40 -17.49 -13.55
C ASP A 302 17.33 -16.93 -14.51
N ILE A 303 17.70 -16.48 -15.72
CA ILE A 303 16.78 -15.80 -16.65
C ILE A 303 17.02 -16.22 -18.11
N SER A 304 15.93 -16.55 -18.83
CA SER A 304 16.01 -16.83 -20.27
C SER A 304 16.24 -15.58 -21.11
N CYS A 305 16.93 -15.71 -22.25
CA CYS A 305 17.21 -14.59 -23.16
C CYS A 305 15.95 -13.82 -23.58
N ALA A 306 14.83 -14.51 -23.76
CA ALA A 306 13.55 -13.87 -24.11
C ALA A 306 13.02 -12.97 -22.98
N LYS A 307 13.12 -13.42 -21.72
CA LYS A 307 12.72 -12.62 -20.56
C LYS A 307 13.65 -11.42 -20.36
N LEU A 308 14.95 -11.64 -20.49
CA LEU A 308 15.95 -10.58 -20.39
C LEU A 308 15.75 -9.50 -21.44
N ALA A 309 15.57 -9.89 -22.71
CA ALA A 309 15.30 -8.94 -23.79
C ALA A 309 14.04 -8.10 -23.52
N ASN A 310 12.98 -8.73 -22.99
CA ASN A 310 11.76 -8.04 -22.60
C ASN A 310 12.00 -7.01 -21.48
N HIS A 311 12.78 -7.38 -20.44
CA HIS A 311 13.12 -6.46 -19.35
C HIS A 311 13.91 -5.24 -19.85
N ILE A 312 14.89 -5.45 -20.72
CA ILE A 312 15.70 -4.37 -21.30
C ILE A 312 14.87 -3.47 -22.22
N LEU A 313 14.00 -4.04 -23.06
CA LEU A 313 13.13 -3.26 -23.95
C LEU A 313 12.18 -2.36 -23.15
N LYS A 314 11.52 -2.91 -22.12
CA LYS A 314 10.64 -2.13 -21.23
C LYS A 314 11.39 -1.04 -20.46
N ALA A 315 12.58 -1.37 -19.95
CA ALA A 315 13.44 -0.40 -19.29
C ALA A 315 13.78 0.78 -20.24
N ARG A 316 14.07 0.48 -21.51
CA ARG A 316 14.33 1.51 -22.53
C ARG A 316 13.09 2.34 -22.85
N GLU A 317 11.92 1.71 -23.01
CA GLU A 317 10.65 2.41 -23.26
C GLU A 317 10.27 3.34 -22.11
N PHE A 318 10.45 2.87 -20.87
CA PHE A 318 10.27 3.67 -19.66
C PHE A 318 11.24 4.86 -19.66
N ALA A 319 12.51 4.65 -19.97
CA ALA A 319 13.51 5.72 -20.06
C ALA A 319 13.12 6.82 -21.04
N CYS A 320 12.68 6.44 -22.25
CA CYS A 320 12.30 7.37 -23.30
C CYS A 320 11.05 8.19 -22.95
N ASN A 321 10.12 7.64 -22.16
CA ASN A 321 8.85 8.26 -21.81
C ASN A 321 8.77 8.73 -20.35
N MET A 322 9.89 8.70 -19.63
CA MET A 322 9.94 8.84 -18.17
C MET A 322 9.24 10.12 -17.69
N GLN A 323 9.56 11.27 -18.29
CA GLN A 323 8.96 12.56 -17.89
C GLN A 323 7.43 12.57 -18.03
N LYS A 324 6.91 12.02 -19.13
CA LYS A 324 5.47 11.94 -19.38
C LYS A 324 4.79 11.00 -18.40
N GLN A 325 5.38 9.84 -18.13
CA GLN A 325 4.85 8.86 -17.19
C GLN A 325 4.89 9.37 -15.75
N LEU A 326 5.96 10.06 -15.34
CA LEU A 326 6.06 10.71 -14.03
C LEU A 326 5.04 11.82 -13.86
N ALA A 327 4.77 12.62 -14.90
CA ALA A 327 3.74 13.65 -14.84
C ALA A 327 2.34 13.04 -14.66
N GLN A 328 2.01 11.99 -15.42
CA GLN A 328 0.75 11.26 -15.30
C GLN A 328 0.59 10.63 -13.90
N ALA A 329 1.64 10.01 -13.37
CA ALA A 329 1.65 9.43 -12.03
C ALA A 329 1.54 10.46 -10.92
N SER A 330 2.21 11.60 -11.08
CA SER A 330 2.06 12.72 -10.16
C SER A 330 0.64 13.26 -10.15
N THR A 331 -0.05 13.31 -11.30
CA THR A 331 -1.46 13.76 -11.34
C THR A 331 -2.44 12.77 -10.72
N ALA A 332 -2.23 11.47 -10.89
CA ALA A 332 -3.12 10.44 -10.33
C ALA A 332 -3.02 10.33 -8.80
N VAL A 333 -1.88 10.72 -8.22
CA VAL A 333 -1.57 10.62 -6.80
C VAL A 333 -1.74 11.95 -6.05
N LYS A 334 -1.99 13.05 -6.79
CA LYS A 334 -2.27 14.36 -6.20
C LYS A 334 -3.57 14.29 -5.40
N SER A 335 -3.45 14.38 -4.08
CA SER A 335 -4.59 14.60 -3.20
C SER A 335 -5.13 16.01 -3.38
N THR A 336 -6.45 16.16 -3.25
CA THR A 336 -7.14 17.46 -3.21
C THR A 336 -6.75 18.28 -1.98
N LEU A 337 -6.17 17.66 -0.96
CA LEU A 337 -5.69 18.30 0.27
C LEU A 337 -4.16 18.30 0.38
N PRO A 338 -3.57 19.31 1.05
CA PRO A 338 -2.19 19.28 1.49
C PRO A 338 -2.05 18.24 2.61
N GLU A 339 -1.67 17.03 2.24
CA GLU A 339 -1.31 16.02 3.24
C GLU A 339 0.01 16.36 3.90
N ARG A 340 0.03 16.31 5.23
CA ARG A 340 1.28 16.20 5.97
C ARG A 340 1.87 14.82 5.72
N GLU A 341 2.99 14.76 5.00
CA GLU A 341 3.77 13.52 4.88
C GLU A 341 4.15 13.03 6.29
N SER A 342 3.90 11.74 6.57
CA SER A 342 4.27 11.14 7.84
C SER A 342 5.79 11.07 7.94
N PRO A 343 6.43 11.77 8.89
CA PRO A 343 7.89 11.76 9.01
C PRO A 343 8.41 10.36 9.32
N ALA A 344 7.69 9.55 10.10
CA ALA A 344 8.01 8.14 10.31
C ALA A 344 8.09 7.36 8.99
N LEU A 345 7.10 7.49 8.10
CA LEU A 345 7.09 6.73 6.85
C LEU A 345 8.25 7.15 5.94
N THR A 346 8.52 8.45 5.85
CA THR A 346 9.65 8.99 5.07
C THR A 346 10.99 8.46 5.55
N GLU A 347 11.16 8.32 6.86
CA GLU A 347 12.38 7.79 7.44
C GLU A 347 12.47 6.26 7.29
N ILE A 348 11.42 5.50 7.64
CA ILE A 348 11.36 4.02 7.57
C ILE A 348 11.60 3.52 6.14
N PHE A 349 11.02 4.18 5.13
CA PHE A 349 11.18 3.80 3.73
C PHE A 349 12.41 4.40 3.04
N SER A 350 13.31 5.05 3.81
CA SER A 350 14.59 5.49 3.30
C SER A 350 15.60 4.34 3.29
N THR A 351 16.39 4.24 2.21
CA THR A 351 17.45 3.22 2.10
C THR A 351 18.40 3.28 3.30
N ILE A 352 18.76 4.50 3.74
CA ILE A 352 19.69 4.71 4.86
C ILE A 352 19.15 4.09 6.15
N TYR A 353 17.87 4.31 6.46
CA TYR A 353 17.24 3.73 7.65
C TYR A 353 17.19 2.21 7.56
N GLN A 354 16.78 1.68 6.40
CA GLN A 354 16.73 0.24 6.13
C GLN A 354 18.10 -0.42 6.32
N LYS A 355 19.18 0.16 5.77
CA LYS A 355 20.54 -0.36 5.96
C LYS A 355 20.92 -0.43 7.44
N LYS A 356 20.67 0.65 8.18
CA LYS A 356 21.00 0.72 9.61
C LYS A 356 20.17 -0.26 10.44
N MET A 357 18.90 -0.46 10.09
CA MET A 357 18.02 -1.45 10.72
C MET A 357 18.53 -2.88 10.46
N LEU A 358 18.88 -3.19 9.21
CA LEU A 358 19.28 -4.55 8.79
C LEU A 358 20.70 -4.91 9.25
N LEU A 359 21.65 -3.97 9.17
CA LEU A 359 23.08 -4.23 9.37
C LEU A 359 23.65 -3.65 10.66
N GLY A 360 22.91 -2.80 11.37
CA GLY A 360 23.40 -2.04 12.52
C GLY A 360 24.18 -0.78 12.12
N LEU A 361 24.42 0.09 13.12
CA LEU A 361 25.03 1.41 12.89
C LEU A 361 26.47 1.33 12.35
N GLU A 362 27.28 0.41 12.88
CA GLU A 362 28.71 0.30 12.54
C GLU A 362 28.97 -0.32 11.16
N ALA A 363 28.07 -1.17 10.65
CA ALA A 363 28.23 -1.83 9.36
C ALA A 363 27.59 -1.06 8.19
N SER A 364 26.84 0.02 8.47
CA SER A 364 26.15 0.84 7.47
C SER A 364 27.07 1.73 6.62
N SER A 365 28.37 1.79 6.95
CA SER A 365 29.42 2.53 6.24
C SER A 365 30.09 1.76 5.10
N PHE A 366 29.70 0.51 4.86
CA PHE A 366 30.31 -0.37 3.87
C PHE A 366 29.40 -0.58 2.66
N ASP A 367 29.98 -0.68 1.48
CA ASP A 367 29.25 -0.86 0.21
C ASP A 367 28.66 -2.28 0.05
N GLY A 368 27.41 -2.34 -0.43
CA GLY A 368 26.75 -3.55 -0.94
C GLY A 368 25.97 -4.37 0.08
N LEU A 369 24.65 -4.14 0.18
CA LEU A 369 23.73 -4.93 1.01
C LEU A 369 23.65 -6.42 0.60
N SER A 370 23.67 -6.70 -0.70
CA SER A 370 23.46 -8.05 -1.26
C SER A 370 24.58 -9.03 -0.88
N ASN A 371 25.83 -8.59 -0.97
CA ASN A 371 26.99 -9.43 -0.67
C ASN A 371 27.15 -9.70 0.84
N LYS A 372 26.68 -8.77 1.68
CA LYS A 372 26.76 -8.89 3.14
C LYS A 372 25.69 -9.78 3.75
N ILE A 373 24.45 -9.71 3.27
CA ILE A 373 23.37 -10.58 3.78
C ILE A 373 23.66 -12.05 3.44
N GLN A 374 24.20 -12.33 2.25
CA GLN A 374 24.67 -13.69 1.90
C GLN A 374 25.85 -14.14 2.78
N ALA A 375 26.77 -13.24 3.12
CA ALA A 375 27.88 -13.56 4.04
C ALA A 375 27.41 -13.80 5.49
N LEU A 376 26.35 -13.11 5.95
CA LEU A 376 25.77 -13.30 7.28
C LEU A 376 24.92 -14.59 7.39
N ALA A 377 24.39 -15.11 6.28
CA ALA A 377 23.67 -16.39 6.25
C ALA A 377 24.58 -17.63 6.36
N HIS A 378 25.90 -17.44 6.30
CA HIS A 378 26.91 -18.49 6.48
C HIS A 378 27.48 -18.58 7.91
N TYR A 379 27.00 -17.74 8.83
CA TYR A 379 27.22 -17.83 10.27
C TYR A 379 25.93 -18.25 10.96
#